data_AF-A0A7S1MGR5-F1
#
_entry.id   AF-A0A7S1MGR5-F1
#
_cell.length_a   1.000
_cell.length_b   1.000
_cell.length_c   1.000
_cell.angle_alpha   90.00
_cell.angle_beta   90.00
_cell.angle_gamma   90.00
#
_symmetry.space_group_name_H-M   'P 1'
#
loop_
_entity.id
_entity.type
_entity.pdbx_description
1 polymer ?
#
loop_
_entity_poly.entity_id
_entity_poly.type
_entity_poly.pdbx_seq_one_letter_code
_entity_poly.pdbx_strand_id
1 'polypeptide(L)'
;YDRASNCTTCARNHYGPSCTLCTRSETCGGHGSCSNTGGCVCDSDATLGFWSGAACDRCADGYLPGCVVAWPTLPPRCDGRTDPAWTSARWRDGFVGLTLTLS
;
A
#
# COMPACT_ATOMS: atom_id res chain seq x y z
N TYR A 1 -2.48 -7.33 26.76
CA TYR A 1 -1.96 -6.43 27.79
C TYR A 1 -0.64 -6.97 28.32
N ASP A 2 0.28 -6.07 28.69
CA ASP A 2 1.61 -6.44 29.17
C ASP A 2 1.61 -6.75 30.69
N ARG A 3 2.29 -7.82 31.10
CA ARG A 3 2.33 -8.22 32.51
C ARG A 3 3.29 -7.37 33.34
N ALA A 4 4.36 -6.85 32.75
CA ALA A 4 5.32 -5.99 33.44
C ALA A 4 4.72 -4.61 33.76
N SER A 5 3.73 -4.15 32.98
CA SER A 5 2.96 -2.93 33.29
C SER A 5 1.77 -3.15 34.24
N ASN A 6 1.62 -4.33 34.85
CA ASN A 6 0.42 -4.70 35.61
C ASN A 6 -0.86 -4.56 34.77
N CYS A 7 -0.80 -4.94 33.49
CA CYS A 7 -1.91 -4.87 32.55
C CYS A 7 -2.44 -3.46 32.26
N THR A 8 -1.68 -2.40 32.58
CA THR A 8 -2.09 -1.01 32.32
C THR A 8 -1.74 -0.55 30.90
N THR A 9 -0.77 -1.22 30.26
CA THR A 9 -0.36 -0.94 28.87
C THR A 9 -0.46 -2.18 28.00
N CYS A 10 -0.47 -1.96 26.70
CA CYS A 10 -0.45 -3.06 25.73
C CYS A 10 0.92 -3.74 25.67
N ALA A 11 0.90 -5.03 25.31
CA ALA A 11 2.11 -5.79 25.02
C ALA A 11 2.80 -5.23 23.77
N ARG A 12 4.08 -5.56 23.56
CA ARG A 12 4.82 -5.16 22.36
C ARG A 12 3.99 -5.46 21.10
N ASN A 13 3.98 -4.52 20.15
CA ASN A 13 3.22 -4.61 18.90
C ASN A 13 1.69 -4.66 19.09
N HIS A 14 1.16 -4.29 20.25
CA HIS A 14 -0.28 -4.17 20.45
C HIS A 14 -0.62 -2.74 20.85
N TYR A 15 -1.71 -2.19 20.31
CA TYR A 15 -2.05 -0.76 20.50
C TYR A 15 -3.56 -0.53 20.59
N GLY A 16 -3.93 0.68 21.03
CA GLY A 16 -5.33 1.08 21.20
C GLY A 16 -6.00 0.48 22.44
N PRO A 17 -7.28 0.81 22.67
CA PRO A 17 -8.02 0.43 23.89
C PRO A 17 -8.31 -1.07 24.01
N SER A 18 -8.22 -1.81 22.90
CA SER A 18 -8.38 -3.27 22.89
C SER A 18 -7.05 -4.02 22.81
N CYS A 19 -5.91 -3.31 22.78
CA CYS A 19 -4.59 -3.88 22.51
C CYS A 19 -4.60 -4.83 21.31
N THR A 20 -5.01 -4.33 20.15
CA THR A 20 -5.02 -5.10 18.91
C THR A 20 -3.59 -5.29 18.41
N LEU A 21 -3.26 -6.50 17.97
CA LEU A 21 -1.97 -6.77 17.32
C LEU A 21 -1.84 -5.89 16.08
N CYS A 22 -0.75 -5.15 16.02
CA CYS A 22 -0.36 -4.36 14.87
C CYS A 22 1.12 -4.59 14.60
N THR A 23 1.42 -5.20 13.46
CA THR A 23 2.78 -5.39 12.96
C THR A 23 2.93 -4.74 11.59
N ARG A 24 4.15 -4.28 11.28
CA ARG A 24 4.46 -3.70 9.96
C ARG A 24 4.06 -4.67 8.84
N SER A 25 4.45 -5.94 8.94
CA SER A 25 4.27 -6.92 7.88
C SER A 25 2.82 -7.38 7.71
N GLU A 26 2.10 -7.68 8.79
CA GLU A 26 0.76 -8.27 8.68
C GLU A 26 -0.35 -7.22 8.67
N THR A 27 -0.17 -6.11 9.37
CA THR A 27 -1.22 -5.10 9.56
C THR A 27 -1.06 -3.91 8.62
N CYS A 28 0.18 -3.49 8.37
CA CYS A 28 0.50 -2.34 7.51
C CYS A 28 1.09 -2.76 6.15
N GLY A 29 0.82 -3.99 5.70
CA GLY A 29 1.23 -4.49 4.38
C GLY A 29 2.74 -4.56 4.14
N GLY A 30 3.57 -4.32 5.16
CA GLY A 30 5.01 -4.17 5.03
C GLY A 30 5.47 -2.75 4.67
N HIS A 31 4.57 -1.76 4.69
CA HIS A 31 4.79 -0.42 4.14
C HIS A 31 4.40 0.71 5.10
N GLY A 32 4.53 0.46 6.40
CA GLY A 32 4.26 1.45 7.43
C GLY A 32 4.58 0.96 8.83
N SER A 33 4.30 1.81 9.81
CA SER A 33 4.50 1.53 11.23
C SER A 33 3.21 1.76 12.01
N CYS A 34 3.01 0.98 13.07
CA CYS A 34 1.83 1.10 13.90
C CYS A 34 1.91 2.33 14.81
N SER A 35 0.89 3.18 14.76
CA SER A 35 0.66 4.26 15.71
C SER A 35 0.30 3.71 17.09
N ASN A 36 0.55 4.50 18.14
CA ASN A 36 0.15 4.19 19.51
C ASN A 36 -1.38 4.04 19.68
N THR A 37 -2.16 4.50 18.70
CA THR A 37 -3.63 4.35 18.65
C THR A 37 -4.11 3.11 17.89
N GLY A 38 -3.20 2.33 17.27
CA GLY A 38 -3.51 1.10 16.54
C GLY A 38 -3.80 1.25 15.05
N GLY A 39 -3.64 2.46 14.49
CA GLY A 39 -3.67 2.67 13.03
C GLY A 39 -2.28 2.58 12.40
N CYS A 40 -2.20 2.30 11.09
CA CYS A 40 -0.94 2.34 10.36
C CYS A 40 -0.57 3.76 9.94
N VAL A 41 0.68 4.13 10.20
CA VAL A 41 1.36 5.31 9.67
C VAL A 41 2.20 4.83 8.50
N CYS A 42 1.76 5.15 7.29
CA CYS A 42 2.39 4.64 6.07
C CYS A 42 3.71 5.33 5.77
N ASP A 43 4.63 4.56 5.17
CA ASP A 43 5.90 5.07 4.68
C ASP A 43 5.61 6.14 3.59
N SER A 44 6.39 7.23 3.61
CA SER A 44 6.15 8.41 2.77
C SER A 44 7.45 9.06 2.32
N ASP A 45 8.37 8.23 1.82
CA ASP A 45 9.69 8.66 1.38
C ASP A 45 10.14 7.96 0.10
N ALA A 46 11.15 8.52 -0.56
CA ALA A 46 11.64 8.01 -1.85
C ALA A 46 12.33 6.64 -1.76
N THR A 47 12.73 6.20 -0.58
CA THR A 47 13.44 4.91 -0.39
C THR A 47 12.49 3.76 -0.03
N LEU A 48 11.48 4.02 0.80
CA LEU A 48 10.49 3.03 1.23
C LEU A 48 9.19 3.09 0.39
N GLY A 49 8.95 4.20 -0.29
CA GLY A 49 7.77 4.48 -1.09
C GLY A 49 6.77 5.38 -0.37
N PHE A 50 5.81 5.85 -1.13
CA PHE A 50 4.72 6.72 -0.71
C PHE A 50 3.42 5.92 -0.68
N TRP A 51 3.13 5.36 0.49
CA TRP A 51 2.02 4.46 0.72
C TRP A 51 0.85 5.18 1.39
N SER A 52 -0.35 4.64 1.19
CA SER A 52 -1.61 5.18 1.70
C SER A 52 -2.63 4.08 1.97
N GLY A 53 -3.74 4.46 2.60
CA GLY A 53 -4.78 3.54 3.06
C GLY A 53 -4.59 3.13 4.51
N ALA A 54 -5.65 2.56 5.11
CA ALA A 54 -5.64 2.18 6.52
C ALA A 54 -4.62 1.09 6.86
N ALA A 55 -4.23 0.29 5.87
CA ALA A 55 -3.25 -0.79 5.98
C ALA A 55 -2.00 -0.55 5.13
N CYS A 56 -1.80 0.67 4.60
CA CYS A 56 -0.68 0.99 3.70
C CYS A 56 -0.59 0.05 2.49
N ASP A 57 -1.75 -0.35 1.99
CA ASP A 57 -1.95 -1.33 0.92
C ASP A 57 -2.06 -0.69 -0.47
N ARG A 58 -2.06 0.65 -0.51
CA ARG A 58 -2.24 1.43 -1.73
C ARG A 58 -1.13 2.47 -1.85
N CYS A 59 -0.87 2.95 -3.05
CA CYS A 59 0.02 4.11 -3.21
C CYS A 59 -0.71 5.39 -2.84
N ALA A 60 0.04 6.40 -2.39
CA ALA A 60 -0.48 7.76 -2.27
C ALA A 60 -0.94 8.28 -3.64
N ASP A 61 -1.83 9.27 -3.63
CA ASP A 61 -2.36 9.82 -4.88
C ASP A 61 -1.23 10.37 -5.76
N GLY A 62 -1.29 10.07 -7.06
CA GLY A 62 -0.22 10.41 -8.00
C GLY A 62 1.01 9.49 -7.96
N TYR A 63 1.05 8.43 -7.15
CA TYR A 63 2.14 7.43 -7.16
C TYR A 63 1.74 6.15 -7.90
N LEU A 64 2.72 5.58 -8.60
CA LEU A 64 2.57 4.41 -9.48
C LEU A 64 2.81 3.08 -8.73
N PRO A 65 2.49 1.90 -9.32
CA PRO A 65 2.77 0.60 -8.73
C PRO A 65 4.23 0.46 -8.25
N GLY A 66 4.40 0.08 -6.97
CA GLY A 66 5.69 0.13 -6.26
C GLY A 66 5.89 1.39 -5.43
N CYS A 67 4.99 2.37 -5.56
CA CYS A 67 4.84 3.59 -4.76
C CYS A 67 6.08 4.48 -4.59
N VAL A 68 7.19 4.22 -5.29
CA VAL A 68 8.44 5.00 -5.21
C VAL A 68 8.58 6.05 -6.31
N VAL A 69 7.66 6.09 -7.28
CA VAL A 69 7.69 7.03 -8.42
C VAL A 69 6.42 7.87 -8.45
N ALA A 70 6.59 9.20 -8.42
CA ALA A 70 5.53 10.17 -8.55
C ALA A 70 5.23 10.49 -10.04
N TRP A 71 3.97 10.72 -10.36
CA TRP A 71 3.54 11.32 -11.63
C TRP A 71 3.65 12.87 -11.52
N PRO A 72 4.08 13.63 -12.56
CA PRO A 72 4.40 13.24 -13.92
C PRO A 72 5.93 13.31 -14.21
N THR A 73 6.79 12.82 -13.32
CA THR A 73 8.25 12.87 -13.56
C THR A 73 8.73 11.82 -14.58
N LEU A 74 7.82 10.99 -15.12
CA LEU A 74 8.14 10.04 -16.18
C LEU A 74 8.04 10.69 -17.56
N PRO A 75 9.00 10.44 -18.46
CA PRO A 75 8.84 10.82 -19.86
C PRO A 75 7.62 10.11 -20.45
N PRO A 76 6.87 10.75 -21.36
CA PRO A 76 5.75 10.12 -22.04
C PRO A 76 6.22 8.86 -22.76
N ARG A 77 5.37 7.82 -22.80
CA ARG A 77 5.64 6.64 -23.62
C ARG A 77 5.66 7.03 -25.10
N CYS A 78 6.42 6.30 -25.91
CA CYS A 78 6.50 6.52 -27.37
C CYS A 78 5.18 6.23 -28.12
N ASP A 79 4.13 5.79 -27.44
CA ASP A 79 2.79 5.52 -28.00
C ASP A 79 1.84 6.73 -27.91
N GLY A 80 2.32 7.88 -27.44
CA GLY A 80 1.55 9.13 -27.40
C GLY A 80 0.43 9.15 -26.35
N ARG A 81 0.41 8.18 -25.43
CA ARG A 81 -0.53 8.12 -24.32
C ARG A 81 0.07 8.78 -23.08
N THR A 82 -0.66 9.73 -22.51
CA THR A 82 -0.39 10.27 -21.17
C THR A 82 -1.02 9.42 -20.07
N ASP A 83 -1.84 8.42 -20.42
CA ASP A 83 -2.26 7.39 -19.47
C ASP A 83 -1.12 6.38 -19.23
N PRO A 84 -0.79 6.04 -17.97
CA PRO A 84 -0.10 4.80 -17.73
C PRO A 84 -1.03 3.67 -18.22
N ALA A 85 -0.50 2.73 -19.01
CA ALA A 85 -1.19 1.56 -19.56
C ALA A 85 -1.83 0.61 -18.51
N TRP A 86 -2.00 1.07 -17.27
CA TRP A 86 -2.52 0.34 -16.12
C TRP A 86 -3.81 0.94 -15.55
N THR A 87 -4.23 2.16 -15.92
CA THR A 87 -5.55 2.69 -15.50
C THR A 87 -6.69 2.29 -16.45
N SER A 88 -6.39 1.68 -17.60
CA SER A 88 -7.37 1.01 -18.46
C SER A 88 -7.37 -0.52 -18.31
N ALA A 89 -6.37 -1.10 -17.65
CA ALA A 89 -6.36 -2.51 -17.27
C ALA A 89 -7.22 -2.72 -16.02
N ARG A 90 -8.53 -2.76 -16.26
CA ARG A 90 -9.49 -3.44 -15.38
C ARG A 90 -8.84 -4.70 -14.84
N TRP A 91 -8.76 -4.83 -13.51
CA TRP A 91 -8.82 -6.15 -12.90
C TRP A 91 -10.18 -6.74 -13.26
N ARG A 92 -10.23 -7.46 -14.38
CA ARG A 92 -11.20 -8.51 -14.60
C ARG A 92 -10.35 -9.77 -14.64
N ASP A 93 -10.50 -10.56 -13.59
CA ASP A 93 -10.62 -12.01 -13.60
C ASP A 93 -9.81 -12.73 -14.69
N GLY A 94 -8.99 -13.68 -14.26
CA GLY A 94 -8.29 -14.57 -15.18
C GLY A 94 -9.17 -15.14 -16.29
N PHE A 95 -8.47 -15.61 -17.33
CA PHE A 95 -8.91 -16.42 -18.47
C PHE A 95 -9.13 -15.74 -19.85
N VAL A 96 -8.23 -16.16 -20.77
CA VAL A 96 -8.44 -16.61 -22.16
C VAL A 96 -8.93 -15.62 -23.20
N GLY A 97 -8.12 -15.47 -24.26
CA GLY A 97 -8.66 -15.22 -25.60
C GLY A 97 -7.82 -14.30 -26.48
N LEU A 98 -6.59 -14.71 -26.81
CA LEU A 98 -5.99 -14.27 -28.08
C LEU A 98 -6.78 -14.96 -29.21
N THR A 99 -7.85 -14.34 -29.70
CA THR A 99 -8.43 -14.70 -31.00
C THR A 99 -8.14 -13.59 -31.98
N LEU A 100 -7.03 -13.80 -32.70
CA LEU A 100 -6.66 -13.10 -33.92
C LEU A 100 -7.74 -13.42 -34.97
N THR A 101 -8.75 -12.57 -35.14
CA THR A 101 -9.60 -12.65 -36.35
C THR A 101 -8.92 -11.86 -37.45
N LEU A 102 -8.17 -12.56 -38.31
CA LEU A 102 -7.89 -12.06 -39.66
C LEU A 102 -9.20 -12.09 -40.47
N SER A 103 -9.33 -11.09 -41.33
CA SER A 103 -10.45 -10.78 -42.22
C SER A 103 -10.83 -11.91 -43.19
#